data_AF-A0A0H5RC59-F1
#
_entry.id   AF-A0A0H5RC59-F1
#
_cell.length_a   1.000
_cell.length_b   1.000
_cell.length_c   1.000
_cell.angle_alpha   90.00
_cell.angle_beta   90.00
_cell.angle_gamma   90.00
#
_symmetry.space_group_name_H-M   'P 1'
#
loop_
_entity.id
_entity.type
_entity.pdbx_description
1 polymer ?
#
loop_
_entity_poly.entity_id
_entity_poly.type
_entity_poly.pdbx_seq_one_letter_code
_entity_poly.pdbx_strand_id
1 'polypeptide(L)'
;LSTMSSCDVCIGIDGGGSTTKLSVIKVSDKTFIFETTGAASNWNSVGEDLARQAINDVITAAIAGIGEKYTVVAVAAGISGVHSKEDAEMVKCWISTHFPKATIEVEQHFSQPLGTYT
;
A
#
# COMPACT_ATOMS: atom_id res chain seq x y z
N LEU A 1 -21.08 -24.71 12.82
CA LEU A 1 -19.85 -24.00 12.40
C LEU A 1 -20.16 -22.51 12.42
N SER A 2 -19.54 -21.74 13.30
CA SER A 2 -19.66 -20.27 13.25
C SER A 2 -18.95 -19.80 12.00
N THR A 3 -19.69 -19.26 11.04
CA THR A 3 -19.10 -18.50 9.94
C THR A 3 -18.42 -17.29 10.56
N MET A 4 -17.10 -17.36 10.77
CA MET A 4 -16.31 -16.17 11.09
C MET A 4 -16.55 -15.16 9.97
N SER A 5 -17.23 -14.06 10.31
CA SER A 5 -17.49 -12.96 9.39
C SER A 5 -16.15 -12.38 8.94
N SER A 6 -15.93 -12.36 7.62
CA SER A 6 -14.79 -11.65 7.06
C SER A 6 -14.92 -10.17 7.40
N CYS A 7 -13.86 -9.53 7.88
CA CYS A 7 -13.85 -8.08 8.05
C CYS A 7 -13.40 -7.39 6.76
N ASP A 8 -14.08 -6.32 6.36
CA ASP A 8 -13.63 -5.49 5.26
C ASP A 8 -12.52 -4.56 5.74
N VAL A 9 -11.44 -4.49 4.96
CA VAL A 9 -10.26 -3.68 5.28
C VAL A 9 -9.84 -2.84 4.08
N CYS A 10 -9.28 -1.67 4.39
CA CYS A 10 -8.56 -0.84 3.43
C CYS A 10 -7.05 -0.94 3.71
N ILE A 11 -6.25 -0.84 2.67
CA ILE A 11 -4.80 -0.79 2.75
C ILE A 11 -4.31 0.58 2.29
N GLY A 12 -3.43 1.20 3.06
CA GLY A 12 -2.62 2.35 2.64
C GLY A 12 -1.18 1.91 2.41
N ILE A 13 -0.57 2.33 1.30
CA ILE A 13 0.85 2.15 1.01
C ILE A 13 1.51 3.52 0.86
N ASP A 14 2.55 3.77 1.65
CA ASP A 14 3.35 4.99 1.60
C ASP A 14 4.80 4.63 1.25
N GLY A 15 5.16 4.86 -0.02
CA GLY A 15 6.42 4.41 -0.62
C GLY A 15 7.34 5.57 -0.99
N GLY A 16 8.57 5.55 -0.47
CA GLY A 16 9.55 6.61 -0.66
C GLY A 16 10.94 6.13 -1.04
N GLY A 17 11.89 7.08 -1.02
CA GLY A 17 13.31 6.81 -1.31
C GLY A 17 14.05 6.05 -0.20
N SER A 18 13.49 5.93 1.00
CA SER A 18 14.12 5.25 2.13
C SER A 18 13.41 3.96 2.53
N THR A 19 12.08 4.01 2.62
CA THR A 19 11.25 2.89 3.08
C THR A 19 9.91 2.89 2.37
N THR A 20 9.21 1.77 2.51
CA THR A 20 7.80 1.61 2.13
C THR A 20 7.03 1.18 3.35
N LYS A 21 5.98 1.89 3.71
CA LYS A 21 5.08 1.52 4.80
C LYS A 21 3.76 1.02 4.23
N LEU A 22 3.19 0.03 4.90
CA LEU A 22 1.84 -0.43 4.62
C LEU A 22 1.05 -0.46 5.91
N SER A 23 -0.10 0.20 5.92
CA SER A 23 -1.04 0.22 7.05
C SER A 23 -2.38 -0.39 6.64
N VAL A 24 -3.01 -1.11 7.56
CA VAL A 24 -4.30 -1.79 7.36
C VAL A 24 -5.33 -1.21 8.31
N ILE A 25 -6.49 -0.81 7.78
CA ILE A 25 -7.57 -0.18 8.55
C ILE A 25 -8.86 -0.97 8.33
N LYS A 26 -9.57 -1.29 9.42
CA LYS A 26 -10.90 -1.89 9.37
C LYS A 26 -11.92 -0.87 8.87
N VAL A 27 -12.74 -1.24 7.89
CA VAL A 27 -13.72 -0.32 7.28
C VAL A 27 -14.83 0.06 8.26
N SER A 28 -15.32 -0.89 9.05
CA SER A 28 -16.52 -0.71 9.87
C SER A 28 -16.39 0.37 10.94
N ASP A 29 -15.21 0.48 11.56
CA ASP A 29 -14.96 1.34 12.71
C ASP A 29 -13.70 2.19 12.56
N LYS A 30 -13.02 2.11 11.40
CA LYS A 30 -11.77 2.82 11.09
C LYS A 30 -10.62 2.46 12.04
N THR A 31 -10.69 1.31 12.69
CA THR A 31 -9.63 0.85 13.59
C THR A 31 -8.40 0.46 12.80
N PHE A 32 -7.24 0.93 13.23
CA PHE A 32 -5.95 0.48 12.74
C PHE A 32 -5.70 -0.97 13.18
N ILE A 33 -5.48 -1.87 12.22
CA ILE A 33 -5.30 -3.29 12.46
C ILE A 33 -3.81 -3.65 12.51
N PHE A 34 -3.04 -3.15 11.54
CA PHE A 34 -1.68 -3.62 11.31
C PHE A 34 -0.85 -2.58 10.56
N GLU A 35 0.46 -2.60 10.78
CA GLU A 35 1.44 -1.89 9.95
C GLU A 35 2.72 -2.70 9.80
N THR A 36 3.36 -2.53 8.65
CA THR A 36 4.70 -3.02 8.38
C THR A 36 5.51 -1.98 7.61
N THR A 37 6.83 -2.05 7.74
CA THR A 37 7.77 -1.21 7.01
C THR A 37 8.79 -2.11 6.30
N GLY A 38 9.03 -1.83 5.03
CA GLY A 38 10.00 -2.49 4.18
C GLY A 38 10.98 -1.52 3.51
N ALA A 39 11.71 -2.04 2.52
CA ALA A 39 12.69 -1.28 1.75
C ALA A 39 12.07 -0.14 0.92
N ALA A 40 12.90 0.71 0.35
CA ALA A 40 12.47 1.80 -0.54
C ALA A 40 11.76 1.29 -1.81
N SER A 41 10.73 2.02 -2.25
CA SER A 41 9.97 1.71 -3.47
C SER A 41 10.02 2.82 -4.53
N ASN A 42 10.86 3.84 -4.35
CA ASN A 42 11.11 4.82 -5.40
C ASN A 42 11.95 4.20 -6.52
N TRP A 43 11.31 3.74 -7.60
CA TRP A 43 12.01 3.10 -8.71
C TRP A 43 13.04 4.00 -9.40
N ASN A 44 12.87 5.33 -9.34
CA ASN A 44 13.88 6.26 -9.87
C ASN A 44 15.20 6.19 -9.08
N SER A 45 15.17 5.67 -7.85
CA SER A 45 16.35 5.50 -7.00
C SER A 45 16.87 4.06 -6.96
N VAL A 46 15.98 3.06 -6.93
CA VAL A 46 16.36 1.64 -6.73
C VAL A 46 16.15 0.76 -7.96
N GLY A 47 15.54 1.27 -9.03
CA GLY A 47 15.12 0.49 -10.19
C GLY A 47 13.76 -0.19 -9.98
N GLU A 48 13.12 -0.56 -11.10
CA GLU A 48 11.77 -1.12 -11.13
C GLU A 48 11.63 -2.43 -10.34
N ASP A 49 12.56 -3.37 -10.54
CA ASP A 49 12.49 -4.69 -9.91
C ASP A 49 12.54 -4.63 -8.39
N LEU A 50 13.47 -3.84 -7.84
CA LEU A 50 13.60 -3.67 -6.39
C LEU A 50 12.42 -2.90 -5.81
N ALA A 51 11.92 -1.89 -6.51
CA ALA A 51 10.73 -1.14 -6.07
C ALA A 51 9.48 -2.03 -6.02
N ARG A 52 9.26 -2.82 -7.07
CA ARG A 52 8.18 -3.80 -7.14
C ARG A 52 8.31 -4.86 -6.03
N GLN A 53 9.52 -5.36 -5.79
CA GLN A 53 9.79 -6.30 -4.72
C GLN A 53 9.46 -5.70 -3.35
N ALA A 54 9.90 -4.47 -3.07
CA ALA A 54 9.63 -3.80 -1.81
C ALA A 54 8.11 -3.67 -1.53
N ILE A 55 7.31 -3.34 -2.56
CA ILE A 55 5.84 -3.28 -2.45
C ILE A 55 5.26 -4.68 -2.18
N ASN A 56 5.72 -5.71 -2.90
CA ASN A 56 5.27 -7.08 -2.70
C ASN A 56 5.60 -7.61 -1.30
N ASP A 57 6.77 -7.26 -0.76
CA ASP A 57 7.22 -7.71 0.55
C ASP A 57 6.35 -7.13 1.67
N VAL A 58 6.03 -5.82 1.62
CA VAL A 58 5.13 -5.21 2.61
C VAL A 58 3.70 -5.74 2.51
N ILE A 59 3.20 -6.00 1.29
CA ILE A 59 1.90 -6.65 1.06
C ILE A 59 1.89 -8.04 1.69
N THR A 60 2.91 -8.85 1.43
CA THR A 60 3.03 -10.21 1.95
C THR A 60 3.09 -10.22 3.48
N ALA A 61 3.88 -9.31 4.07
CA ALA A 61 3.97 -9.15 5.52
C ALA A 61 2.62 -8.73 6.14
N ALA A 62 1.88 -7.83 5.50
CA ALA A 62 0.56 -7.42 5.95
C ALA A 62 -0.47 -8.56 5.86
N ILE A 63 -0.45 -9.31 4.76
CA ILE A 63 -1.35 -10.46 4.55
C ILE A 63 -1.15 -11.51 5.65
N ALA A 64 0.11 -11.77 6.02
CA ALA A 64 0.46 -12.69 7.10
C ALA A 64 0.15 -12.11 8.50
N GLY A 65 0.25 -10.79 8.67
CA GLY A 65 0.12 -10.11 9.96
C GLY A 65 -1.31 -9.93 10.48
N ILE A 66 -2.31 -9.82 9.60
CA ILE A 66 -3.71 -9.57 10.02
C ILE A 66 -4.30 -10.78 10.79
N GLY A 67 -3.84 -12.01 10.52
CA GLY A 67 -4.18 -13.23 11.29
C GLY A 67 -5.64 -13.70 11.28
N GLU A 68 -6.58 -12.83 10.87
CA GLU A 68 -8.02 -13.10 10.78
C GLU A 68 -8.47 -13.20 9.31
N LYS A 69 -9.71 -13.64 9.08
CA LYS A 69 -10.29 -13.61 7.73
C LYS A 69 -10.71 -12.17 7.38
N TYR A 70 -10.17 -11.63 6.30
CA TYR A 70 -10.49 -10.29 5.82
C TYR A 70 -10.76 -10.25 4.31
N THR A 71 -11.36 -9.16 3.86
CA THR A 71 -11.52 -8.80 2.45
C THR A 71 -10.95 -7.41 2.24
N VAL A 72 -9.91 -7.29 1.40
CA VAL A 72 -9.37 -5.99 1.01
C VAL A 72 -10.32 -5.37 0.00
N VAL A 73 -10.99 -4.28 0.36
CA VAL A 73 -11.96 -3.61 -0.50
C VAL A 73 -11.36 -2.44 -1.27
N ALA A 74 -10.32 -1.81 -0.71
CA ALA A 74 -9.61 -0.71 -1.34
C ALA A 74 -8.12 -0.70 -0.97
N VAL A 75 -7.30 -0.25 -1.91
CA VAL A 75 -5.88 0.07 -1.72
C VAL A 75 -5.62 1.47 -2.23
N ALA A 76 -5.05 2.33 -1.38
CA ALA A 76 -4.53 3.63 -1.77
C ALA A 76 -2.99 3.61 -1.63
N ALA A 77 -2.27 3.95 -2.68
CA ALA A 77 -0.81 3.95 -2.68
C ALA A 77 -0.24 5.31 -3.08
N GLY A 78 0.49 5.95 -2.17
CA GLY A 78 1.32 7.12 -2.48
C GLY A 78 2.76 6.67 -2.69
N ILE A 79 3.24 6.69 -3.93
CA ILE A 79 4.59 6.21 -4.27
C ILE A 79 5.42 7.37 -4.86
N SER A 80 6.61 7.60 -4.31
CA SER A 80 7.57 8.55 -4.87
C SER A 80 8.05 8.07 -6.23
N GLY A 81 7.93 8.91 -7.25
CA GLY A 81 8.38 8.62 -8.62
C GLY A 81 7.23 8.45 -9.60
N VAL A 82 5.99 8.33 -9.12
CA VAL A 82 4.77 8.33 -9.93
C VAL A 82 4.53 9.74 -10.47
N HIS A 83 4.88 10.02 -11.73
CA HIS A 83 4.74 11.36 -12.31
C HIS A 83 3.68 11.42 -13.41
N SER A 84 3.19 10.28 -13.85
CA SER A 84 2.24 10.14 -14.96
C SER A 84 1.16 9.10 -14.66
N LYS A 85 0.14 9.05 -15.53
CA LYS A 85 -0.90 8.01 -15.45
C LYS A 85 -0.31 6.64 -15.78
N GLU A 86 0.65 6.60 -16.69
CA GLU A 86 1.37 5.40 -17.09
C GLU A 86 2.14 4.80 -15.92
N ASP A 87 2.83 5.64 -15.13
CA ASP A 87 3.51 5.22 -13.90
C ASP A 87 2.51 4.67 -12.87
N ALA A 88 1.39 5.36 -12.68
CA ALA A 88 0.35 4.94 -11.74
C ALA A 88 -0.24 3.58 -12.14
N GLU A 89 -0.53 3.38 -13.42
CA GLU A 89 -1.06 2.11 -13.95
C GLU A 89 -0.02 0.98 -13.86
N MET A 90 1.27 1.26 -14.06
CA MET A 90 2.35 0.30 -13.84
C MET A 90 2.37 -0.22 -12.39
N VAL A 91 2.40 0.69 -11.41
CA VAL A 91 2.38 0.33 -9.98
C VAL A 91 1.09 -0.40 -9.61
N LYS A 92 -0.04 0.07 -10.14
CA LYS A 92 -1.34 -0.57 -9.94
C LYS A 92 -1.37 -2.00 -10.48
N CYS A 93 -0.70 -2.27 -11.60
CA CYS A 93 -0.53 -3.64 -12.10
C CYS A 93 0.22 -4.52 -11.09
N TRP A 94 1.26 -4.01 -10.43
CA TRP A 94 1.96 -4.76 -9.38
C TRP A 94 1.04 -5.09 -8.20
N ILE A 95 0.28 -4.10 -7.70
CA ILE A 95 -0.61 -4.27 -6.54
C ILE A 95 -1.81 -5.17 -6.84
N SER A 96 -2.43 -5.01 -8.02
CA SER A 96 -3.65 -5.74 -8.41
C SER A 96 -3.49 -7.25 -8.48
N THR A 97 -2.26 -7.75 -8.65
CA THR A 97 -1.95 -9.18 -8.62
C THR A 97 -2.30 -9.83 -7.28
N HIS A 98 -2.25 -9.07 -6.18
CA HIS A 98 -2.58 -9.53 -4.83
C HIS A 98 -4.06 -9.31 -4.48
N PHE A 99 -4.69 -8.28 -5.04
CA PHE A 99 -6.03 -7.85 -4.67
C PHE A 99 -6.94 -7.66 -5.90
N PRO A 100 -7.28 -8.74 -6.63
CA PRO A 100 -7.98 -8.65 -7.92
C PRO A 100 -9.41 -8.09 -7.85
N LYS A 101 -9.96 -7.90 -6.64
CA LYS A 101 -11.31 -7.38 -6.40
C LYS A 101 -11.32 -6.02 -5.70
N ALA A 102 -10.16 -5.51 -5.28
CA ALA A 102 -10.07 -4.23 -4.59
C ALA A 102 -10.11 -3.08 -5.59
N THR A 103 -10.68 -1.95 -5.19
CA THR A 103 -10.44 -0.69 -5.90
C THR A 103 -9.02 -0.22 -5.57
N ILE A 104 -8.21 0.11 -6.57
CA ILE A 104 -6.81 0.49 -6.38
C ILE A 104 -6.58 1.86 -6.99
N GLU A 105 -6.12 2.79 -6.15
CA GLU A 105 -5.69 4.13 -6.53
C GLU A 105 -4.19 4.30 -6.22
N VAL A 106 -3.45 4.84 -7.19
CA VAL A 106 -2.03 5.11 -7.06
C VAL A 106 -1.80 6.58 -7.41
N GLU A 107 -1.11 7.28 -6.53
CA GLU A 107 -0.75 8.68 -6.70
C GLU A 107 0.72 8.92 -6.36
N GLN A 108 1.23 10.08 -6.77
CA GLN A 108 2.53 10.56 -6.32
C GLN A 108 2.54 10.70 -4.80
N HIS A 109 3.58 10.19 -4.16
CA HIS A 109 3.85 10.55 -2.77
C HIS A 109 4.14 12.05 -2.69
N PHE A 110 3.20 12.80 -2.10
CA PHE A 110 3.44 14.19 -1.72
C PHE A 110 4.02 14.20 -0.30
N SER A 111 5.33 14.37 -0.18
CA SER A 111 5.86 14.95 1.04
C SER A 111 5.40 16.40 1.05
N GLN A 112 4.46 16.76 1.92
CA GLN A 112 4.31 18.17 2.23
C GLN A 112 5.68 18.63 2.75
N PRO A 113 6.28 19.70 2.20
CA PRO A 113 7.31 20.39 2.95
C PRO A 113 6.67 20.70 4.30
N LEU A 114 7.28 20.26 5.41
CA LEU A 114 6.94 20.78 6.73
C LEU A 114 6.93 22.30 6.58
N GLY A 115 5.74 22.90 6.62
CA GLY A 115 5.55 24.23 6.11
C GLY A 115 6.53 25.22 6.75
N THR A 116 7.12 26.09 5.94
CA THR A 116 7.30 27.47 6.40
C THR A 116 5.92 28.11 6.43
N TYR A 117 5.14 27.80 7.47
CA TYR A 117 4.13 28.73 7.95
C TYR A 117 4.89 29.80 8.74
N THR A 118 5.39 30.81 8.03
CA THR A 118 5.79 32.10 8.61
C THR A 118 4.65 33.08 8.50
#